data_AF-A0A2E4FPW2-F1
#
_entry.id   AF-A0A2E4FPW2-F1
#
_cell.length_a   1.000
_cell.length_b   1.000
_cell.length_c   1.000
_cell.angle_alpha   90.00
_cell.angle_beta   90.00
_cell.angle_gamma   90.00
#
_symmetry.space_group_name_H-M   'P 1'
#
loop_
_entity.id
_entity.type
_entity.pdbx_description
1 polymer ?
#
loop_
_entity_poly.entity_id
_entity_poly.type
_entity_poly.pdbx_seq_one_letter_code
_entity_poly.pdbx_strand_id
1 'polypeptide(L)'
;MNRPPTALALCALTMTAALVVTPALARAADYHHVHITASAPSEAVGWYEEHLDCLPVADRPDAADCDGVELIFVVQPTMGSTQGTGVNHIGFSYADVTAKMAELEAVGVRGSGVRMQRFPNGATLRDVPGLFKMGFIFDPWGTRIEMVEDPDTLGFHHVHLSAANPAETLAFYRDRFGGEPASLKGQIDGLRFGDVWLLVAEHGEGVPATTQGRAIDHIGFVVADLDAEAATLVRGGVAFTVEPAVPANARTSAKRAFLVGPDNVRLALVETGWAGVAEERVEEVALDAAPYTVPRTPWGEPDLQAVWTSNSAHGIPLERPSDANDIGSLTAEEAEARRERGTLGSIWGYEREWRDTTLGYVKTAPSTQVAMIIDPPDGRIPPMTDEAMAAREARGRVNTSGVGMLAAGPEELSLFVRCITRGAPGIYMPGIYNNGVQIVQGPGHVAIQNEMIHETRVIATQPRPALGSNLSSWLGDPQGHWEGDTLVIETTHFNGRAPYRGSSENLTLTERFTRVSDTVLEYQFTMNDPSIWTRPWTGMFRMDKDDEQYELVEYACHEGNYGMTNILSGARANERAAESSR
;
A
#
# COMPACT_ATOMS: atom_id res chain seq x y z
N MET A 1 -76.10 -66.06 -30.63
CA MET A 1 -75.16 -67.17 -30.94
C MET A 1 -74.04 -66.62 -31.79
N ASN A 2 -72.80 -66.84 -31.34
CA ASN A 2 -71.53 -66.91 -32.10
C ASN A 2 -71.09 -65.78 -33.06
N ARG A 3 -70.03 -65.06 -32.62
CA ARG A 3 -68.73 -64.73 -33.28
C ARG A 3 -68.65 -64.51 -34.81
N PRO A 4 -67.61 -63.77 -35.28
CA PRO A 4 -67.11 -62.42 -34.95
C PRO A 4 -67.06 -61.53 -36.23
N PRO A 5 -66.52 -60.29 -36.23
CA PRO A 5 -65.23 -60.14 -36.94
C PRO A 5 -64.30 -58.97 -36.50
N THR A 6 -63.03 -59.15 -36.89
CA THR A 6 -62.04 -58.17 -37.38
C THR A 6 -61.53 -57.03 -36.50
N ALA A 7 -60.23 -57.14 -36.21
CA ALA A 7 -59.35 -56.15 -35.64
C ALA A 7 -59.06 -54.98 -36.61
N LEU A 8 -59.09 -53.75 -36.09
CA LEU A 8 -58.22 -52.67 -36.50
C LEU A 8 -57.37 -52.29 -35.28
N ALA A 9 -56.08 -52.65 -35.32
CA ALA A 9 -55.09 -52.18 -34.36
C ALA A 9 -54.58 -50.81 -34.83
N LEU A 10 -54.85 -49.78 -34.05
CA LEU A 10 -54.27 -48.45 -34.20
C LEU A 10 -52.86 -48.49 -33.59
N CYS A 11 -51.82 -48.48 -34.43
CA CYS A 11 -50.43 -48.31 -33.98
C CYS A 11 -50.25 -46.90 -33.38
N ALA A 12 -50.27 -46.80 -32.06
CA ALA A 12 -49.74 -45.64 -31.35
C ALA A 12 -48.21 -45.76 -31.32
N LEU A 13 -47.53 -44.93 -32.12
CA LEU A 13 -46.08 -44.78 -32.10
C LEU A 13 -45.70 -44.05 -30.80
N THR A 14 -45.26 -44.77 -29.78
CA THR A 14 -44.59 -44.18 -28.62
C THR A 14 -43.18 -43.75 -29.05
N MET A 15 -42.97 -42.46 -29.31
CA MET A 15 -41.62 -41.89 -29.37
C MET A 15 -41.04 -41.86 -27.95
N THR A 16 -40.21 -42.83 -27.63
CA THR A 16 -39.24 -42.74 -26.54
C THR A 16 -38.18 -41.71 -26.95
N ALA A 17 -38.34 -40.47 -26.51
CA ALA A 17 -37.26 -39.49 -26.58
C ALA A 17 -36.17 -39.94 -25.59
N ALA A 18 -35.13 -40.61 -26.12
CA ALA A 18 -33.90 -40.80 -25.37
C ALA A 18 -33.30 -39.41 -25.11
N LEU A 19 -33.38 -38.95 -23.86
CA LEU A 19 -32.59 -37.82 -23.40
C LEU A 19 -31.12 -38.24 -23.52
N VAL A 20 -30.48 -37.87 -24.64
CA VAL A 20 -29.03 -37.82 -24.70
C VAL A 20 -28.65 -36.63 -23.84
N VAL A 21 -28.31 -36.92 -22.58
CA VAL A 21 -27.59 -35.96 -21.74
C VAL A 21 -26.21 -35.84 -22.36
N THR A 22 -26.05 -34.90 -23.29
CA THR A 22 -24.72 -34.41 -23.65
C THR A 22 -24.13 -33.84 -22.36
N PRO A 23 -22.99 -34.33 -21.85
CA PRO A 23 -22.29 -33.61 -20.80
C PRO A 23 -22.06 -32.20 -21.34
N ALA A 24 -22.55 -31.19 -20.63
CA ALA A 24 -22.13 -29.83 -20.88
C ALA A 24 -20.60 -29.87 -20.81
N LEU A 25 -19.92 -29.59 -21.93
CA LEU A 25 -18.49 -29.34 -21.92
C LEU A 25 -18.31 -28.21 -20.90
N ALA A 26 -17.67 -28.49 -19.78
CA ALA A 26 -17.24 -27.47 -18.85
C ALA A 26 -16.44 -26.47 -19.68
N ARG A 27 -16.90 -25.22 -19.71
CA ARG A 27 -16.15 -24.16 -20.38
C ARG A 27 -14.87 -24.01 -19.56
N ALA A 28 -13.70 -24.17 -20.20
CA ALA A 28 -12.43 -24.06 -19.49
C ALA A 28 -12.39 -22.73 -18.74
N ALA A 29 -12.06 -22.79 -17.45
CA ALA A 29 -11.84 -21.60 -16.66
C ALA A 29 -10.51 -21.00 -17.10
N ASP A 30 -10.48 -19.69 -17.36
CA ASP A 30 -9.24 -19.04 -17.77
C ASP A 30 -8.36 -18.85 -16.53
N TYR A 31 -7.09 -19.22 -16.64
CA TYR A 31 -6.11 -18.89 -15.62
C TYR A 31 -5.99 -17.37 -15.57
N HIS A 32 -6.15 -16.75 -14.39
CA HIS A 32 -6.31 -15.31 -14.31
C HIS A 32 -5.25 -14.62 -13.46
N HIS A 33 -4.98 -15.11 -12.25
CA HIS A 33 -4.09 -14.39 -11.34
C HIS A 33 -3.28 -15.27 -10.41
N VAL A 34 -2.14 -14.73 -9.95
CA VAL A 34 -1.37 -15.22 -8.80
C VAL A 34 -1.48 -14.18 -7.70
N HIS A 35 -1.81 -14.61 -6.48
CA HIS A 35 -1.75 -13.74 -5.32
C HIS A 35 -0.42 -13.89 -4.60
N ILE A 36 0.37 -12.81 -4.56
CA ILE A 36 1.68 -12.76 -3.93
C ILE A 36 1.59 -11.94 -2.65
N THR A 37 2.15 -12.47 -1.57
CA THR A 37 2.25 -11.75 -0.31
C THR A 37 3.37 -10.72 -0.40
N ALA A 38 3.06 -9.44 -0.26
CA ALA A 38 4.02 -8.35 -0.27
C ALA A 38 3.82 -7.41 0.91
N SER A 39 4.91 -6.91 1.49
CA SER A 39 4.85 -5.91 2.57
C SER A 39 4.38 -4.53 2.08
N ALA A 40 4.55 -4.24 0.78
CA ALA A 40 4.16 -3.01 0.11
C ALA A 40 3.74 -3.32 -1.34
N PRO A 41 2.42 -3.38 -1.65
CA PRO A 41 1.92 -3.79 -2.97
C PRO A 41 2.43 -2.93 -4.12
N SER A 42 2.49 -1.60 -3.95
CA SER A 42 2.98 -0.69 -4.99
C SER A 42 4.48 -0.82 -5.23
N GLU A 43 5.27 -1.15 -4.20
CA GLU A 43 6.70 -1.47 -4.38
C GLU A 43 6.87 -2.80 -5.11
N ALA A 44 5.97 -3.76 -4.88
CA ALA A 44 5.96 -5.02 -5.62
C ALA A 44 5.57 -4.83 -7.09
N VAL A 45 4.55 -4.04 -7.39
CA VAL A 45 4.23 -3.66 -8.77
C VAL A 45 5.46 -3.04 -9.45
N GLY A 46 6.10 -2.04 -8.82
CA GLY A 46 7.30 -1.40 -9.36
C GLY A 46 8.48 -2.36 -9.53
N TRP A 47 8.68 -3.30 -8.61
CA TRP A 47 9.74 -4.31 -8.71
C TRP A 47 9.53 -5.26 -9.89
N TYR A 48 8.30 -5.73 -10.08
CA TYR A 48 7.95 -6.63 -11.18
C TYR A 48 7.93 -5.91 -12.53
N GLU A 49 7.56 -4.63 -12.57
CA GLU A 49 7.73 -3.76 -13.73
C GLU A 49 9.20 -3.57 -14.09
N GLU A 50 10.04 -3.18 -13.11
CA GLU A 50 11.46 -2.88 -13.34
C GLU A 50 12.26 -4.13 -13.73
N HIS A 51 11.96 -5.29 -13.13
CA HIS A 51 12.83 -6.47 -13.24
C HIS A 51 12.27 -7.60 -14.08
N LEU A 52 10.96 -7.69 -14.29
CA LEU A 52 10.32 -8.81 -15.00
C LEU A 52 9.43 -8.41 -16.16
N ASP A 53 9.50 -7.14 -16.59
CA ASP A 53 8.79 -6.61 -17.76
C ASP A 53 7.25 -6.71 -17.67
N CYS A 54 6.72 -6.75 -16.44
CA CYS A 54 5.28 -6.66 -16.20
C CYS A 54 4.80 -5.21 -16.32
N LEU A 55 3.51 -5.02 -16.60
CA LEU A 55 2.90 -3.70 -16.75
C LEU A 55 1.96 -3.42 -15.56
N PRO A 56 2.05 -2.26 -14.89
CA PRO A 56 1.08 -1.88 -13.88
C PRO A 56 -0.35 -1.92 -14.44
N VAL A 57 -1.30 -2.50 -13.68
CA VAL A 57 -2.71 -2.52 -14.09
C VAL A 57 -3.35 -1.17 -13.78
N ALA A 58 -3.98 -0.55 -14.79
CA ALA A 58 -4.69 0.71 -14.62
C ALA A 58 -5.76 0.59 -13.51
N ASP A 59 -5.83 1.59 -12.64
CA ASP A 59 -6.76 1.66 -11.49
C ASP A 59 -6.60 0.55 -10.43
N ARG A 60 -5.52 -0.25 -10.49
CA ARG A 60 -5.20 -1.34 -9.54
C ARG A 60 -3.73 -1.22 -9.09
N PRO A 61 -3.43 -0.37 -8.08
CA PRO A 61 -2.05 -0.09 -7.63
C PRO A 61 -1.38 -1.28 -6.90
N ASP A 62 -2.12 -2.36 -6.71
CA ASP A 62 -1.72 -3.63 -6.12
C ASP A 62 -1.56 -4.74 -7.16
N ALA A 63 -1.67 -4.46 -8.47
CA ALA A 63 -1.61 -5.47 -9.51
C ALA A 63 -0.68 -5.09 -10.68
N ALA A 64 0.00 -6.10 -11.21
CA ALA A 64 0.79 -6.02 -12.44
C ALA A 64 0.31 -7.09 -13.43
N ASP A 65 0.08 -6.70 -14.68
CA ASP A 65 -0.17 -7.59 -15.82
C ASP A 65 1.17 -8.09 -16.36
N CYS A 66 1.39 -9.40 -16.23
CA CYS A 66 2.57 -10.09 -16.74
C CYS A 66 2.14 -10.99 -17.90
N ASP A 67 2.00 -10.41 -19.10
CA ASP A 67 1.63 -11.11 -20.34
C ASP A 67 0.25 -11.82 -20.28
N GLY A 68 -0.77 -11.11 -19.80
CA GLY A 68 -2.14 -11.60 -19.69
C GLY A 68 -2.46 -12.30 -18.37
N VAL A 69 -1.48 -12.40 -17.46
CA VAL A 69 -1.65 -12.92 -16.10
C VAL A 69 -1.49 -11.78 -15.09
N GLU A 70 -2.52 -11.55 -14.27
CA GLU A 70 -2.41 -10.57 -13.18
C GLU A 70 -1.64 -11.15 -11.99
N LEU A 71 -0.53 -10.53 -11.61
CA LEU A 71 0.07 -10.69 -10.29
C LEU A 71 -0.56 -9.67 -9.35
N ILE A 72 -1.26 -10.13 -8.33
CA ILE A 72 -1.91 -9.28 -7.32
C ILE A 72 -1.10 -9.37 -6.03
N PHE A 73 -0.77 -8.25 -5.44
CA PHE A 73 0.10 -8.13 -4.27
C PHE A 73 -0.70 -7.76 -3.03
N VAL A 74 -0.70 -8.62 -2.01
CA VAL A 74 -1.45 -8.40 -0.77
C VAL A 74 -0.56 -8.20 0.43
N VAL A 75 -0.98 -7.25 1.26
CA VAL A 75 -0.39 -7.01 2.57
C VAL A 75 -0.85 -8.09 3.55
N GLN A 76 -0.02 -9.11 3.74
CA GLN A 76 -0.21 -10.08 4.81
C GLN A 76 1.14 -10.58 5.36
N PRO A 77 1.21 -11.10 6.60
CA PRO A 77 2.41 -11.77 7.08
C PRO A 77 2.70 -13.00 6.23
N THR A 78 3.93 -13.11 5.71
CA THR A 78 4.38 -14.33 5.05
C THR A 78 4.91 -15.33 6.09
N MET A 79 4.43 -16.57 6.04
CA MET A 79 4.94 -17.69 6.83
C MET A 79 6.20 -18.33 6.21
N GLY A 80 6.67 -17.79 5.08
CA GLY A 80 7.91 -18.20 4.42
C GLY A 80 7.79 -18.23 2.89
N SER A 81 8.90 -18.59 2.23
CA SER A 81 8.97 -18.70 0.77
C SER A 81 7.99 -19.73 0.20
N THR A 82 7.82 -19.74 -1.12
CA THR A 82 7.04 -20.73 -1.88
C THR A 82 7.65 -22.13 -1.90
N GLN A 83 8.95 -22.27 -1.58
CA GLN A 83 9.62 -23.57 -1.57
C GLN A 83 8.98 -24.55 -0.59
N GLY A 84 8.71 -25.77 -1.07
CA GLY A 84 8.09 -26.84 -0.28
C GLY A 84 6.59 -26.66 -0.05
N THR A 85 5.95 -25.73 -0.77
CA THR A 85 4.50 -25.50 -0.71
C THR A 85 3.83 -26.01 -1.99
N GLY A 86 2.49 -26.13 -1.97
CA GLY A 86 1.72 -26.61 -3.11
C GLY A 86 1.96 -25.81 -4.40
N VAL A 87 2.20 -24.49 -4.31
CA VAL A 87 2.70 -23.67 -5.43
C VAL A 87 4.18 -23.38 -5.19
N ASN A 88 5.04 -24.03 -5.95
CA ASN A 88 6.47 -24.00 -5.69
C ASN A 88 7.15 -22.74 -6.25
N HIS A 89 6.78 -22.37 -7.48
CA HIS A 89 7.28 -21.18 -8.18
C HIS A 89 6.38 -20.82 -9.36
N ILE A 90 6.61 -19.60 -9.87
CA ILE A 90 6.13 -19.12 -11.16
C ILE A 90 7.33 -18.99 -12.10
N GLY A 91 7.09 -19.09 -13.41
CA GLY A 91 8.13 -19.07 -14.43
C GLY A 91 7.99 -17.90 -15.39
N PHE A 92 9.11 -17.28 -15.73
CA PHE A 92 9.21 -16.25 -16.77
C PHE A 92 10.21 -16.68 -17.84
N SER A 93 9.87 -16.44 -19.10
CA SER A 93 10.69 -16.83 -20.25
C SER A 93 11.25 -15.62 -20.99
N TYR A 94 12.52 -15.73 -21.37
CA TYR A 94 13.26 -14.69 -22.09
C TYR A 94 14.00 -15.30 -23.27
N ALA A 95 14.18 -14.52 -24.33
CA ALA A 95 14.93 -14.96 -25.51
C ALA A 95 16.43 -15.21 -25.21
N ASP A 96 16.99 -14.50 -24.22
CA ASP A 96 18.35 -14.70 -23.71
C ASP A 96 18.34 -14.66 -22.18
N VAL A 97 18.17 -15.84 -21.56
CA VAL A 97 18.11 -15.94 -20.09
C VAL A 97 19.48 -15.69 -19.45
N THR A 98 20.57 -15.90 -20.21
CA THR A 98 21.93 -15.63 -19.72
C THR A 98 22.12 -14.14 -19.47
N ALA A 99 21.71 -13.30 -20.42
CA ALA A 99 21.76 -11.85 -20.28
C ALA A 99 20.86 -11.37 -19.13
N LYS A 100 19.61 -11.87 -19.07
CA LYS A 100 18.65 -11.47 -18.02
C LYS A 100 19.13 -11.85 -16.61
N MET A 101 19.71 -13.03 -16.43
CA MET A 101 20.26 -13.43 -15.14
C MET A 101 21.47 -12.59 -14.72
N ALA A 102 22.31 -12.14 -15.67
CA ALA A 102 23.43 -11.26 -15.37
C ALA A 102 22.98 -9.85 -14.95
N GLU A 103 21.94 -9.31 -15.60
CA GLU A 103 21.26 -8.07 -15.20
C GLU A 103 20.75 -8.16 -13.77
N LEU A 104 20.00 -9.21 -13.45
CA LEU A 104 19.44 -9.43 -12.12
C LEU A 104 20.52 -9.69 -11.05
N GLU A 105 21.65 -10.32 -11.41
CA GLU A 105 22.76 -10.54 -10.47
C GLU A 105 23.45 -9.22 -10.11
N ALA A 106 23.48 -8.26 -11.06
CA ALA A 106 24.02 -6.92 -10.83
C ALA A 106 23.16 -6.08 -9.87
N VAL A 107 21.85 -6.32 -9.80
CA VAL A 107 20.95 -5.71 -8.80
C VAL A 107 21.35 -6.15 -7.38
N GLY A 108 21.58 -7.44 -7.19
CA GLY A 108 22.01 -8.02 -5.91
C GLY A 108 20.98 -7.86 -4.79
N VAL A 109 21.38 -8.12 -3.54
CA VAL A 109 20.46 -8.25 -2.38
C VAL A 109 20.25 -6.98 -1.54
N ARG A 110 20.69 -5.79 -2.01
CA ARG A 110 20.60 -4.55 -1.20
C ARG A 110 19.32 -3.77 -1.49
N GLY A 111 18.67 -3.27 -0.44
CA GLY A 111 17.59 -2.27 -0.49
C GLY A 111 16.23 -2.76 -0.99
N SER A 112 16.19 -3.35 -2.19
CA SER A 112 14.99 -3.79 -2.93
C SER A 112 15.23 -5.11 -3.68
N GLY A 113 16.24 -5.88 -3.27
CA GLY A 113 17.05 -6.75 -4.14
C GLY A 113 16.48 -8.05 -4.72
N VAL A 114 17.28 -8.64 -5.62
CA VAL A 114 17.09 -9.96 -6.23
C VAL A 114 18.04 -10.96 -5.56
N ARG A 115 17.52 -12.12 -5.12
CA ARG A 115 18.37 -13.19 -4.57
C ARG A 115 18.50 -14.35 -5.54
N MET A 116 19.72 -14.61 -6.01
CA MET A 116 20.04 -15.74 -6.87
C MET A 116 19.99 -17.07 -6.12
N GLN A 117 19.40 -18.10 -6.74
CA GLN A 117 19.58 -19.49 -6.33
C GLN A 117 20.76 -20.08 -7.09
N ARG A 118 21.72 -20.65 -6.36
CA ARG A 118 22.83 -21.40 -6.96
C ARG A 118 22.55 -22.89 -6.93
N PHE A 119 22.88 -23.58 -8.02
CA PHE A 119 22.90 -25.03 -8.11
C PHE A 119 24.07 -25.61 -7.29
N PRO A 120 24.11 -26.93 -7.00
CA PRO A 120 25.17 -27.56 -6.22
C PRO A 120 26.59 -27.34 -6.77
N ASN A 121 26.73 -27.11 -8.07
CA ASN A 121 27.99 -26.77 -8.73
C ASN A 121 28.37 -25.27 -8.64
N GLY A 122 27.58 -24.45 -7.95
CA GLY A 122 27.77 -23.01 -7.77
C GLY A 122 27.25 -22.13 -8.91
N ALA A 123 26.79 -22.71 -10.02
CA ALA A 123 26.23 -21.98 -11.15
C ALA A 123 24.83 -21.43 -10.82
N THR A 124 24.46 -20.29 -11.41
CA THR A 124 23.11 -19.70 -11.33
C THR A 124 22.19 -20.19 -12.47
N LEU A 125 22.79 -20.71 -13.54
CA LEU A 125 22.11 -21.27 -14.70
C LEU A 125 22.52 -22.72 -14.93
N ARG A 126 21.59 -23.50 -15.48
CA ARG A 126 21.79 -24.88 -15.93
C ARG A 126 21.09 -25.09 -17.26
N ASP A 127 21.77 -25.74 -18.19
CA ASP A 127 21.17 -26.25 -19.42
C ASP A 127 20.53 -27.62 -19.15
N VAL A 128 19.26 -27.77 -19.52
CA VAL A 128 18.52 -29.04 -19.43
C VAL A 128 18.35 -29.59 -20.86
N PRO A 129 19.05 -30.68 -21.22
CA PRO A 129 19.06 -31.19 -22.59
C PRO A 129 17.65 -31.49 -23.13
N GLY A 130 17.31 -30.85 -24.25
CA GLY A 130 16.02 -31.00 -24.93
C GLY A 130 14.85 -30.26 -24.29
N LEU A 131 15.10 -29.44 -23.27
CA LEU A 131 14.12 -28.56 -22.65
C LEU A 131 14.50 -27.09 -22.89
N PHE A 132 15.22 -26.46 -21.96
CA PHE A 132 15.76 -25.10 -22.08
C PHE A 132 16.87 -24.86 -21.06
N LYS A 133 17.56 -23.72 -21.21
CA LYS A 133 18.42 -23.15 -20.16
C LYS A 133 17.54 -22.52 -19.08
N MET A 134 17.87 -22.75 -17.81
CA MET A 134 17.06 -22.27 -16.70
C MET A 134 17.88 -21.89 -15.45
N GLY A 135 17.31 -21.01 -14.63
CA GLY A 135 17.82 -20.61 -13.32
C GLY A 135 16.68 -20.22 -12.38
N PHE A 136 16.99 -19.94 -11.11
CA PHE A 136 16.00 -19.43 -10.17
C PHE A 136 16.49 -18.18 -9.46
N ILE A 137 15.54 -17.28 -9.23
CA ILE A 137 15.69 -16.11 -8.38
C ILE A 137 14.64 -16.13 -7.28
N PHE A 138 14.82 -15.27 -6.30
CA PHE A 138 13.79 -14.89 -5.36
C PHE A 138 13.60 -13.39 -5.38
N ASP A 139 12.33 -12.98 -5.38
CA ASP A 139 11.95 -11.60 -5.12
C ASP A 139 12.23 -11.22 -3.64
N PRO A 140 12.04 -9.95 -3.26
CA PRO A 140 12.21 -9.50 -1.88
C PRO A 140 11.31 -10.20 -0.86
N TRP A 141 10.16 -10.73 -1.29
CA TRP A 141 9.13 -11.31 -0.43
C TRP A 141 9.24 -12.83 -0.28
N GLY A 142 10.19 -13.46 -0.98
CA GLY A 142 10.48 -14.89 -0.92
C GLY A 142 9.71 -15.73 -1.95
N THR A 143 9.11 -15.11 -2.96
CA THR A 143 8.57 -15.80 -4.14
C THR A 143 9.72 -16.39 -4.93
N ARG A 144 9.72 -17.70 -5.11
CA ARG A 144 10.67 -18.35 -6.02
C ARG A 144 10.17 -18.18 -7.45
N ILE A 145 11.07 -17.75 -8.32
CA ILE A 145 10.77 -17.48 -9.73
C ILE A 145 11.77 -18.27 -10.58
N GLU A 146 11.27 -19.07 -11.52
CA GLU A 146 12.08 -19.77 -12.52
C GLU A 146 12.27 -18.88 -13.74
N MET A 147 13.51 -18.71 -14.16
CA MET A 147 13.88 -17.97 -15.36
C MET A 147 14.24 -19.00 -16.43
N VAL A 148 13.56 -18.99 -17.57
CA VAL A 148 13.74 -19.97 -18.65
C VAL A 148 14.07 -19.31 -19.99
N GLU A 149 14.74 -20.05 -20.87
CA GLU A 149 15.02 -19.64 -22.24
C GLU A 149 14.14 -20.42 -23.22
N ASP A 150 12.87 -20.01 -23.36
CA ASP A 150 11.94 -20.58 -24.34
C ASP A 150 11.49 -19.53 -25.37
N PRO A 151 12.07 -19.49 -26.58
CA PRO A 151 11.72 -18.51 -27.60
C PRO A 151 10.31 -18.71 -28.17
N ASP A 152 9.67 -19.85 -27.94
CA ASP A 152 8.31 -20.13 -28.43
C ASP A 152 7.23 -19.52 -27.52
N THR A 153 7.57 -19.14 -26.29
CA THR A 153 6.65 -18.57 -25.30
C THR A 153 7.45 -17.64 -24.39
N LEU A 154 7.39 -16.33 -24.65
CA LEU A 154 8.05 -15.29 -23.86
C LEU A 154 7.13 -14.75 -22.78
N GLY A 155 7.66 -14.04 -21.78
CA GLY A 155 6.84 -13.45 -20.73
C GLY A 155 6.46 -14.46 -19.64
N PHE A 156 5.27 -14.32 -19.05
CA PHE A 156 4.82 -15.25 -18.02
C PHE A 156 4.56 -16.63 -18.63
N HIS A 157 5.31 -17.63 -18.18
CA HIS A 157 5.38 -18.92 -18.86
C HIS A 157 4.57 -20.01 -18.16
N HIS A 158 4.72 -20.16 -16.85
CA HIS A 158 4.10 -21.27 -16.12
C HIS A 158 3.89 -21.02 -14.64
N VAL A 159 2.98 -21.79 -14.05
CA VAL A 159 2.87 -22.02 -12.61
C VAL A 159 3.26 -23.46 -12.33
N HIS A 160 4.19 -23.66 -11.40
CA HIS A 160 4.68 -24.99 -11.07
C HIS A 160 4.21 -25.41 -9.69
N LEU A 161 3.36 -26.44 -9.65
CA LEU A 161 2.89 -27.05 -8.42
C LEU A 161 3.83 -28.14 -7.94
N SER A 162 3.94 -28.27 -6.62
CA SER A 162 4.48 -29.45 -5.98
C SER A 162 3.31 -30.35 -5.57
N ALA A 163 3.44 -31.66 -5.77
CA ALA A 163 2.40 -32.61 -5.42
C ALA A 163 2.96 -33.93 -4.90
N ALA A 164 2.26 -34.57 -3.97
CA ALA A 164 2.55 -35.96 -3.59
C ALA A 164 2.22 -36.93 -4.74
N ASN A 165 1.22 -36.60 -5.56
CA ASN A 165 0.87 -37.36 -6.76
C ASN A 165 0.59 -36.40 -7.93
N PRO A 166 1.58 -36.15 -8.81
CA PRO A 166 1.42 -35.24 -9.94
C PRO A 166 0.30 -35.62 -10.90
N ALA A 167 0.11 -36.91 -11.16
CA ALA A 167 -0.91 -37.39 -12.10
C ALA A 167 -2.33 -37.13 -11.58
N GLU A 168 -2.57 -37.35 -10.30
CA GLU A 168 -3.87 -37.03 -9.67
C GLU A 168 -4.12 -35.52 -9.59
N THR A 169 -3.08 -34.73 -9.32
CA THR A 169 -3.17 -33.26 -9.32
C THR A 169 -3.52 -32.74 -10.71
N LEU A 170 -2.81 -33.17 -11.75
CA LEU A 170 -3.13 -32.81 -13.14
C LEU A 170 -4.55 -33.27 -13.53
N ALA A 171 -4.97 -34.47 -13.12
CA ALA A 171 -6.33 -34.94 -13.35
C ALA A 171 -7.37 -34.02 -12.69
N PHE A 172 -7.14 -33.58 -11.46
CA PHE A 172 -8.03 -32.64 -10.77
C PHE A 172 -8.17 -31.32 -11.54
N TYR A 173 -7.07 -30.66 -11.93
CA TYR A 173 -7.16 -29.38 -12.63
C TYR A 173 -7.78 -29.52 -14.03
N ARG A 174 -7.51 -30.61 -14.74
CA ARG A 174 -8.18 -30.95 -16.00
C ARG A 174 -9.68 -31.12 -15.80
N ASP A 175 -10.08 -31.96 -14.86
CA ASP A 175 -11.48 -32.36 -14.70
C ASP A 175 -12.34 -31.27 -14.04
N ARG A 176 -11.74 -30.37 -13.24
CA ARG A 176 -12.45 -29.32 -12.49
C ARG A 176 -12.38 -27.95 -13.13
N PHE A 177 -11.30 -27.64 -13.85
CA PHE A 177 -11.07 -26.31 -14.43
C PHE A 177 -10.88 -26.35 -15.95
N GLY A 178 -10.79 -27.53 -16.57
CA GLY A 178 -10.80 -27.68 -18.02
C GLY A 178 -9.45 -27.45 -18.71
N GLY A 179 -8.33 -27.55 -17.98
CA GLY A 179 -7.00 -27.40 -18.58
C GLY A 179 -6.72 -28.46 -19.64
N GLU A 180 -6.13 -28.06 -20.76
CA GLU A 180 -5.85 -28.94 -21.90
C GLU A 180 -4.57 -29.74 -21.67
N PRO A 181 -4.61 -31.09 -21.65
CA PRO A 181 -3.41 -31.89 -21.49
C PRO A 181 -2.41 -31.68 -22.63
N ALA A 182 -1.18 -31.34 -22.28
CA ALA A 182 -0.11 -31.12 -23.22
C ALA A 182 1.25 -31.55 -22.62
N SER A 183 2.28 -31.61 -23.45
CA SER A 183 3.62 -32.00 -23.03
C SER A 183 4.63 -30.93 -23.45
N LEU A 184 5.19 -30.21 -22.49
CA LEU A 184 6.14 -29.13 -22.71
C LEU A 184 7.44 -29.73 -23.27
N LYS A 185 7.76 -29.35 -24.51
CA LYS A 185 8.85 -29.89 -25.34
C LYS A 185 8.89 -31.43 -25.40
N GLY A 186 7.75 -32.09 -25.18
CA GLY A 186 7.64 -33.56 -25.15
C GLY A 186 8.33 -34.23 -23.96
N GLN A 187 8.68 -33.47 -22.91
CA GLN A 187 9.38 -33.99 -21.74
C GLN A 187 8.61 -33.83 -20.42
N ILE A 188 7.82 -32.76 -20.27
CA ILE A 188 7.09 -32.47 -19.02
C ILE A 188 5.60 -32.43 -19.34
N ASP A 189 4.88 -33.41 -18.82
CA ASP A 189 3.42 -33.43 -18.94
C ASP A 189 2.79 -32.36 -18.03
N GLY A 190 1.83 -31.63 -18.57
CA GLY A 190 1.17 -30.51 -17.89
C GLY A 190 -0.19 -30.19 -18.50
N LEU A 191 -0.79 -29.10 -18.04
CA LEU A 191 -2.01 -28.56 -18.62
C LEU A 191 -1.76 -27.17 -19.21
N ARG A 192 -2.45 -26.85 -20.30
CA ARG A 192 -2.54 -25.50 -20.87
C ARG A 192 -3.85 -24.84 -20.47
N PHE A 193 -3.74 -23.60 -20.00
CA PHE A 193 -4.85 -22.69 -19.78
C PHE A 193 -4.57 -21.42 -20.60
N GLY A 194 -5.09 -21.39 -21.83
CA GLY A 194 -4.68 -20.37 -22.80
C GLY A 194 -3.18 -20.47 -23.07
N ASP A 195 -2.46 -19.38 -22.79
CA ASP A 195 -1.01 -19.28 -22.95
C ASP A 195 -0.18 -19.66 -21.72
N VAL A 196 -0.83 -20.00 -20.61
CA VAL A 196 -0.17 -20.37 -19.36
C VAL A 196 -0.06 -21.88 -19.22
N TRP A 197 1.12 -22.36 -18.82
CA TRP A 197 1.32 -23.75 -18.42
C TRP A 197 1.07 -23.95 -16.93
N LEU A 198 0.28 -24.95 -16.57
CA LEU A 198 0.23 -25.51 -15.22
C LEU A 198 1.03 -26.81 -15.22
N LEU A 199 2.21 -26.77 -14.58
CA LEU A 199 3.12 -27.91 -14.46
C LEU A 199 3.06 -28.48 -13.05
N VAL A 200 3.28 -29.78 -12.90
CA VAL A 200 3.25 -30.44 -11.59
C VAL A 200 4.44 -31.38 -11.45
N ALA A 201 5.22 -31.21 -10.40
CA ALA A 201 6.33 -32.11 -10.06
C ALA A 201 6.08 -32.82 -8.73
N GLU A 202 6.65 -34.01 -8.61
CA GLU A 202 6.61 -34.80 -7.38
C GLU A 202 7.38 -34.08 -6.26
N HIS A 203 6.76 -33.98 -5.10
CA HIS A 203 7.37 -33.44 -3.90
C HIS A 203 8.05 -34.55 -3.09
N GLY A 204 9.38 -34.56 -3.09
CA GLY A 204 10.17 -35.65 -2.51
C GLY A 204 10.03 -35.85 -0.99
N GLU A 205 9.38 -34.94 -0.27
CA GLU A 205 9.14 -35.02 1.17
C GLU A 205 7.67 -35.38 1.52
N GLY A 206 6.87 -35.78 0.53
CA GLY A 206 5.48 -36.19 0.70
C GLY A 206 4.49 -35.09 0.32
N VAL A 207 3.48 -34.83 1.16
CA VAL A 207 2.48 -33.79 0.87
C VAL A 207 3.08 -32.40 1.15
N PRO A 208 3.09 -31.48 0.17
CA PRO A 208 3.59 -30.12 0.35
C PRO A 208 2.86 -29.32 1.42
N ALA A 209 3.52 -28.30 1.97
CA ALA A 209 2.89 -27.36 2.88
C ALA A 209 1.82 -26.50 2.19
N THR A 210 0.87 -25.98 2.98
CA THR A 210 -0.15 -25.05 2.48
C THR A 210 0.44 -23.81 1.85
N THR A 211 -0.18 -23.34 0.77
CA THR A 211 0.14 -22.05 0.15
C THR A 211 -0.45 -20.88 0.92
N GLN A 212 -1.53 -21.10 1.68
CA GLN A 212 -2.18 -20.03 2.44
C GLN A 212 -1.18 -19.36 3.39
N GLY A 213 -1.04 -18.04 3.28
CA GLY A 213 -0.10 -17.21 4.03
C GLY A 213 1.37 -17.37 3.64
N ARG A 214 1.70 -18.01 2.52
CA ARG A 214 3.06 -18.08 1.95
C ARG A 214 3.31 -16.94 0.95
N ALA A 215 4.54 -16.85 0.45
CA ALA A 215 4.90 -15.85 -0.55
C ALA A 215 3.99 -15.89 -1.79
N ILE A 216 3.57 -17.07 -2.26
CA ILE A 216 2.38 -17.21 -3.12
C ILE A 216 1.26 -17.80 -2.27
N ASP A 217 0.17 -17.04 -2.11
CA ASP A 217 -0.96 -17.42 -1.26
C ASP A 217 -1.93 -18.36 -1.99
N HIS A 218 -2.34 -17.98 -3.19
CA HIS A 218 -3.25 -18.75 -4.04
C HIS A 218 -3.08 -18.41 -5.52
N ILE A 219 -3.63 -19.29 -6.36
CA ILE A 219 -3.84 -19.05 -7.79
C ILE A 219 -5.32 -18.96 -8.09
N GLY A 220 -5.66 -18.14 -9.08
CA GLY A 220 -7.02 -17.77 -9.40
C GLY A 220 -7.45 -18.16 -10.80
N PHE A 221 -8.68 -18.64 -10.90
CA PHE A 221 -9.35 -18.95 -12.15
C PHE A 221 -10.58 -18.06 -12.31
N VAL A 222 -10.84 -17.63 -13.53
CA VAL A 222 -12.04 -16.88 -13.87
C VAL A 222 -13.09 -17.76 -14.51
N VAL A 223 -14.34 -17.54 -14.10
CA VAL A 223 -15.53 -18.20 -14.62
C VAL A 223 -16.58 -17.17 -15.02
N ALA A 224 -17.46 -17.56 -15.93
CA ALA A 224 -18.53 -16.67 -16.41
C ALA A 224 -19.71 -16.55 -15.43
N ASP A 225 -19.98 -17.60 -14.64
CA ASP A 225 -21.05 -17.65 -13.65
C ASP A 225 -20.55 -18.48 -12.46
N LEU A 226 -20.26 -17.82 -11.34
CA LEU A 226 -19.63 -18.50 -10.20
C LEU A 226 -20.61 -19.41 -9.46
N ASP A 227 -21.91 -19.09 -9.43
CA ASP A 227 -22.89 -19.95 -8.76
C ASP A 227 -23.06 -21.27 -9.52
N ALA A 228 -23.13 -21.20 -10.85
CA ALA A 228 -23.26 -22.38 -11.70
C ALA A 228 -22.02 -23.29 -11.60
N GLU A 229 -20.82 -22.70 -11.64
CA GLU A 229 -19.58 -23.47 -11.50
C GLU A 229 -19.38 -24.01 -10.09
N ALA A 230 -19.69 -23.24 -9.04
CA ALA A 230 -19.65 -23.74 -7.68
C ALA A 230 -20.58 -24.93 -7.48
N ALA A 231 -21.79 -24.91 -8.05
CA ALA A 231 -22.69 -26.06 -8.01
C ALA A 231 -22.11 -27.30 -8.71
N THR A 232 -21.36 -27.12 -9.81
CA THR A 232 -20.65 -28.21 -10.50
C THR A 232 -19.49 -28.75 -9.66
N LEU A 233 -18.70 -27.88 -9.04
CA LEU A 233 -17.59 -28.24 -8.16
C LEU A 233 -18.07 -29.00 -6.90
N VAL A 234 -19.15 -28.54 -6.26
CA VAL A 234 -19.77 -29.21 -5.12
C VAL A 234 -20.30 -30.60 -5.49
N ARG A 235 -20.98 -30.74 -6.64
CA ARG A 235 -21.38 -32.08 -7.16
C ARG A 235 -20.17 -32.97 -7.44
N GLY A 236 -19.05 -32.37 -7.81
CA GLY A 236 -17.76 -33.01 -7.99
C GLY A 236 -17.07 -33.43 -6.70
N GLY A 237 -17.59 -33.07 -5.52
CA GLY A 237 -17.00 -33.36 -4.22
C GLY A 237 -15.97 -32.33 -3.74
N VAL A 238 -15.92 -31.14 -4.35
CA VAL A 238 -15.04 -30.05 -3.91
C VAL A 238 -15.75 -29.22 -2.84
N ALA A 239 -15.07 -28.97 -1.72
CA ALA A 239 -15.58 -28.13 -0.64
C ALA A 239 -14.98 -26.73 -0.70
N PHE A 240 -15.81 -25.71 -0.47
CA PHE A 240 -15.39 -24.33 -0.37
C PHE A 240 -14.97 -23.99 1.07
N THR A 241 -13.88 -23.25 1.20
CA THR A 241 -13.47 -22.62 2.47
C THR A 241 -14.11 -21.24 2.64
N VAL A 242 -14.44 -20.59 1.52
CA VAL A 242 -15.30 -19.41 1.47
C VAL A 242 -16.28 -19.61 0.33
N GLU A 243 -17.57 -19.63 0.66
CA GLU A 243 -18.65 -19.80 -0.32
C GLU A 243 -18.69 -18.64 -1.33
N PRO A 244 -19.19 -18.88 -2.56
CA PRO A 244 -19.44 -17.84 -3.54
C PRO A 244 -20.26 -16.70 -2.98
N ALA A 245 -19.65 -15.53 -2.90
CA ALA A 245 -20.31 -14.32 -2.47
C ALA A 245 -19.69 -13.10 -3.14
N VAL A 246 -20.49 -12.05 -3.29
CA VAL A 246 -19.95 -10.71 -3.46
C VAL A 246 -19.32 -10.33 -2.13
N PRO A 247 -18.02 -9.99 -2.08
CA PRO A 247 -17.39 -9.56 -0.84
C PRO A 247 -18.15 -8.41 -0.21
N ALA A 248 -18.23 -8.37 1.13
CA ALA A 248 -18.71 -7.18 1.82
C ALA A 248 -17.89 -5.97 1.34
N ASN A 249 -18.56 -4.91 0.90
CA ASN A 249 -17.96 -3.69 0.35
C ASN A 249 -17.23 -3.87 -1.00
N ALA A 250 -17.57 -4.89 -1.80
CA ALA A 250 -17.01 -5.03 -3.13
C ALA A 250 -17.55 -3.94 -4.08
N ARG A 251 -16.63 -3.27 -4.79
CA ARG A 251 -16.93 -2.24 -5.80
C ARG A 251 -17.63 -2.77 -7.06
N THR A 252 -17.76 -4.09 -7.19
CA THR A 252 -18.39 -4.77 -8.31
C THR A 252 -19.34 -5.83 -7.78
N SER A 253 -20.31 -6.23 -8.61
CA SER A 253 -21.11 -7.45 -8.37
C SER A 253 -20.31 -8.74 -8.58
N ALA A 254 -18.99 -8.66 -8.80
CA ALA A 254 -18.17 -9.84 -9.04
C ALA A 254 -18.10 -10.67 -7.76
N LYS A 255 -18.57 -11.92 -7.88
CA LYS A 255 -18.46 -12.88 -6.80
C LYS A 255 -17.06 -13.48 -6.77
N ARG A 256 -16.62 -13.85 -5.58
CA ARG A 256 -15.43 -14.68 -5.38
C ARG A 256 -15.74 -15.83 -4.43
N ALA A 257 -15.00 -16.92 -4.59
CA ALA A 257 -15.03 -18.07 -3.70
C ALA A 257 -13.61 -18.58 -3.48
N PHE A 258 -13.38 -19.24 -2.35
CA PHE A 258 -12.10 -19.89 -2.05
C PHE A 258 -12.32 -21.37 -1.76
N LEU A 259 -11.40 -22.19 -2.24
CA LEU A 259 -11.35 -23.62 -1.95
C LEU A 259 -9.90 -24.08 -1.80
N VAL A 260 -9.72 -25.30 -1.32
CA VAL A 260 -8.41 -25.95 -1.23
C VAL A 260 -8.36 -27.07 -2.26
N GLY A 261 -7.47 -26.93 -3.23
CA GLY A 261 -7.15 -27.95 -4.22
C GLY A 261 -6.24 -29.04 -3.65
N PRO A 262 -5.82 -30.00 -4.49
CA PRO A 262 -4.82 -31.00 -4.13
C PRO A 262 -3.56 -30.36 -3.53
N ASP A 263 -2.88 -31.12 -2.68
CA ASP A 263 -1.56 -30.76 -2.16
C ASP A 263 -1.50 -29.38 -1.46
N ASN A 264 -2.61 -29.03 -0.80
CA ASN A 264 -2.77 -27.81 -0.02
C ASN A 264 -2.62 -26.50 -0.82
N VAL A 265 -2.92 -26.55 -2.13
CA VAL A 265 -3.00 -25.34 -2.97
C VAL A 265 -4.29 -24.61 -2.67
N ARG A 266 -4.22 -23.38 -2.16
CA ARG A 266 -5.39 -22.51 -2.06
C ARG A 266 -5.75 -22.00 -3.44
N LEU A 267 -7.04 -22.04 -3.78
CA LEU A 267 -7.58 -21.65 -5.08
C LEU A 267 -8.65 -20.56 -4.90
N ALA A 268 -8.61 -19.57 -5.78
CA ALA A 268 -9.67 -18.58 -5.92
C ALA A 268 -10.46 -18.83 -7.22
N LEU A 269 -11.78 -18.71 -7.14
CA LEU A 269 -12.65 -18.59 -8.31
C LEU A 269 -13.29 -17.20 -8.30
N VAL A 270 -13.30 -16.54 -9.45
CA VAL A 270 -13.82 -15.18 -9.61
C VAL A 270 -14.77 -15.11 -10.80
N GLU A 271 -15.91 -14.43 -10.63
CA GLU A 271 -16.88 -14.18 -11.70
C GLU A 271 -16.52 -12.91 -12.48
N THR A 272 -16.64 -12.93 -13.82
CA THR A 272 -16.51 -11.72 -14.64
C THR A 272 -17.84 -10.98 -14.78
N GLY A 273 -17.89 -9.71 -14.37
CA GLY A 273 -19.10 -8.89 -14.51
C GLY A 273 -18.96 -7.51 -13.87
N TRP A 274 -18.66 -6.51 -14.69
CA TRP A 274 -18.67 -5.10 -14.29
C TRP A 274 -20.10 -4.57 -14.39
N ALA A 275 -20.84 -4.58 -13.28
CA ALA A 275 -22.06 -3.79 -13.13
C ALA A 275 -21.82 -2.81 -11.97
N GLY A 276 -21.51 -1.56 -12.33
CA GLY A 276 -21.45 -0.47 -11.37
C GLY A 276 -22.81 -0.35 -10.67
N VAL A 277 -22.79 -0.39 -9.35
CA VAL A 277 -23.94 -0.04 -8.52
C VAL A 277 -23.50 1.09 -7.60
N ALA A 278 -24.26 2.18 -7.66
CA ALA A 278 -24.12 3.32 -6.79
C ALA A 278 -24.40 2.91 -5.34
N GLU A 279 -23.46 3.18 -4.44
CA GLU A 279 -23.72 3.11 -3.00
C GLU A 279 -24.53 4.31 -2.52
N GLU A 280 -25.39 4.02 -1.55
CA GLU A 280 -26.02 5.01 -0.69
C GLU A 280 -24.96 5.50 0.32
N ARG A 281 -24.56 6.76 0.12
CA ARG A 281 -23.43 7.45 0.75
C ARG A 281 -23.68 7.69 2.25
N VAL A 282 -22.65 7.49 3.06
CA VAL A 282 -22.47 8.28 4.30
C VAL A 282 -21.66 9.52 3.92
N GLU A 283 -22.09 10.69 4.39
CA GLU A 283 -21.80 12.01 3.82
C GLU A 283 -20.32 12.29 3.46
N GLU A 284 -20.15 12.86 2.26
CA GLU A 284 -18.96 13.59 1.82
C GLU A 284 -18.55 14.62 2.88
N VAL A 285 -17.27 14.67 3.26
CA VAL A 285 -16.69 15.91 3.80
C VAL A 285 -16.50 16.85 2.61
N ALA A 286 -17.57 17.55 2.25
CA ALA A 286 -17.56 18.54 1.19
C ALA A 286 -16.48 19.60 1.45
N LEU A 287 -15.75 19.99 0.40
CA LEU A 287 -14.86 21.15 0.47
C LEU A 287 -15.66 22.44 0.69
N ASP A 288 -16.92 22.47 0.25
CA ASP A 288 -17.88 23.53 0.52
C ASP A 288 -18.55 23.30 1.88
N ALA A 289 -18.04 23.98 2.91
CA ALA A 289 -18.72 24.03 4.20
C ALA A 289 -20.02 24.83 4.07
N ALA A 290 -21.13 24.26 4.56
CA ALA A 290 -22.38 25.01 4.72
C ALA A 290 -22.13 26.22 5.64
N PRO A 291 -22.92 27.31 5.54
CA PRO A 291 -22.75 28.48 6.41
C PRO A 291 -22.87 28.07 7.88
N TYR A 292 -21.74 28.03 8.56
CA TYR A 292 -21.60 27.67 9.97
C TYR A 292 -21.40 28.92 10.82
N THR A 293 -22.08 29.00 11.95
CA THR A 293 -21.92 30.10 12.90
C THR A 293 -20.99 29.65 14.01
N VAL A 294 -19.77 30.20 14.05
CA VAL A 294 -18.79 29.82 15.06
C VAL A 294 -19.27 30.24 16.46
N PRO A 295 -19.27 29.32 17.44
CA PRO A 295 -19.57 29.65 18.83
C PRO A 295 -18.64 30.75 19.34
N ARG A 296 -19.08 31.50 20.35
CA ARG A 296 -18.30 32.59 20.94
C ARG A 296 -17.91 32.24 22.37
N THR A 297 -16.70 32.63 22.75
CA THR A 297 -16.25 32.59 24.14
C THR A 297 -17.08 33.55 24.99
N PRO A 298 -17.08 33.43 26.33
CA PRO A 298 -17.76 34.38 27.23
C PRO A 298 -17.31 35.84 27.08
N TRP A 299 -16.15 36.08 26.46
CA TRP A 299 -15.61 37.42 26.17
C TRP A 299 -15.73 37.83 24.69
N GLY A 300 -16.42 37.05 23.86
CA GLY A 300 -16.84 37.45 22.51
C GLY A 300 -15.90 37.09 21.36
N GLU A 301 -14.82 36.36 21.60
CA GLU A 301 -13.95 35.83 20.54
C GLU A 301 -14.57 34.55 19.91
N PRO A 302 -14.21 34.17 18.66
CA PRO A 302 -14.53 32.84 18.15
C PRO A 302 -13.98 31.74 19.06
N ASP A 303 -14.78 30.71 19.32
CA ASP A 303 -14.44 29.59 20.19
C ASP A 303 -13.95 28.38 19.39
N LEU A 304 -12.63 28.21 19.42
CA LEU A 304 -11.86 27.12 18.84
C LEU A 304 -11.44 26.08 19.88
N GLN A 305 -11.87 26.21 21.15
CA GLN A 305 -11.46 25.31 22.22
C GLN A 305 -11.97 23.89 21.98
N ALA A 306 -11.03 22.96 21.83
CA ALA A 306 -11.25 21.52 21.84
C ALA A 306 -9.90 20.80 21.84
N VAL A 307 -9.95 19.47 21.86
CA VAL A 307 -8.85 18.64 21.36
C VAL A 307 -9.19 18.25 19.92
N TRP A 308 -8.32 18.64 19.01
CA TRP A 308 -8.42 18.37 17.58
C TRP A 308 -7.40 17.30 17.20
N THR A 309 -7.74 16.42 16.27
CA THR A 309 -6.85 15.38 15.76
C THR A 309 -6.68 15.55 14.25
N SER A 310 -5.55 15.16 13.69
CA SER A 310 -5.31 15.18 12.25
C SER A 310 -5.59 13.81 11.60
N ASN A 311 -6.50 13.05 12.19
CA ASN A 311 -6.80 11.67 11.81
C ASN A 311 -7.32 11.55 10.38
N SER A 312 -8.29 12.37 9.98
CA SER A 312 -8.80 12.38 8.60
C SER A 312 -7.73 12.82 7.59
N ALA A 313 -6.77 13.66 8.02
CA ALA A 313 -5.71 14.18 7.16
C ALA A 313 -4.49 13.25 7.03
N HIS A 314 -4.47 12.13 7.78
CA HIS A 314 -3.38 11.17 7.71
C HIS A 314 -3.26 10.55 6.30
N GLY A 315 -2.04 10.48 5.81
CA GLY A 315 -1.71 9.98 4.47
C GLY A 315 -1.93 10.98 3.32
N ILE A 316 -2.50 12.17 3.54
CA ILE A 316 -2.52 13.20 2.48
C ILE A 316 -1.05 13.58 2.15
N PRO A 317 -0.62 13.53 0.87
CA PRO A 317 0.70 14.00 0.50
C PRO A 317 0.79 15.53 0.58
N LEU A 318 1.97 16.06 0.91
CA LEU A 318 2.19 17.51 0.93
C LEU A 318 2.00 18.10 -0.47
N GLU A 319 2.69 17.51 -1.45
CA GLU A 319 2.64 17.92 -2.86
C GLU A 319 1.78 16.95 -3.67
N ARG A 320 0.99 17.47 -4.62
CA ARG A 320 0.06 16.71 -5.46
C ARG A 320 0.75 15.67 -6.34
N PRO A 321 0.63 14.35 -6.21
CA PRO A 321 1.33 13.39 -7.08
C PRO A 321 1.25 13.71 -8.59
N SER A 322 2.30 13.46 -9.37
CA SER A 322 2.36 13.88 -10.79
C SER A 322 1.32 13.21 -11.69
N ASP A 323 0.91 12.01 -11.30
CA ASP A 323 -0.18 11.19 -11.84
C ASP A 323 -1.58 11.70 -11.43
N ALA A 324 -1.67 12.63 -10.47
CA ALA A 324 -2.92 13.19 -9.95
C ALA A 324 -3.08 14.70 -10.25
N ASN A 325 -2.39 15.22 -11.28
CA ASN A 325 -2.39 16.66 -11.60
C ASN A 325 -3.80 17.20 -11.90
N ASP A 326 -4.64 16.40 -12.58
CA ASP A 326 -5.97 16.83 -13.05
C ASP A 326 -7.12 16.39 -12.10
N ILE A 327 -6.81 15.74 -10.99
CA ILE A 327 -7.82 15.19 -10.06
C ILE A 327 -8.22 16.25 -9.04
N GLY A 328 -9.48 16.68 -9.03
CA GLY A 328 -9.97 17.68 -8.06
C GLY A 328 -10.05 17.16 -6.62
N SER A 329 -10.51 15.93 -6.45
CA SER A 329 -10.70 15.23 -5.18
C SER A 329 -10.58 13.73 -5.40
N LEU A 330 -10.11 12.99 -4.40
CA LEU A 330 -10.16 11.53 -4.38
C LEU A 330 -11.60 11.07 -4.12
N THR A 331 -11.91 9.86 -4.57
CA THR A 331 -13.06 9.09 -4.06
C THR A 331 -12.81 8.69 -2.60
N ALA A 332 -13.87 8.33 -1.87
CA ALA A 332 -13.75 7.88 -0.48
C ALA A 332 -12.84 6.65 -0.36
N GLU A 333 -12.92 5.74 -1.33
CA GLU A 333 -12.15 4.51 -1.33
C GLU A 333 -10.69 4.74 -1.72
N GLU A 334 -10.39 5.69 -2.60
CA GLU A 334 -9.00 6.12 -2.87
C GLU A 334 -8.37 6.81 -1.66
N ALA A 335 -9.15 7.61 -0.92
CA ALA A 335 -8.72 8.25 0.31
C ALA A 335 -8.40 7.22 1.42
N GLU A 336 -9.21 6.16 1.53
CA GLU A 336 -8.97 5.05 2.46
C GLU A 336 -7.72 4.27 2.07
N ALA A 337 -7.60 3.87 0.81
CA ALA A 337 -6.40 3.18 0.33
C ALA A 337 -5.13 4.02 0.55
N ARG A 338 -5.21 5.35 0.37
CA ARG A 338 -4.11 6.27 0.66
C ARG A 338 -3.76 6.28 2.16
N ARG A 339 -4.76 6.37 3.03
CA ARG A 339 -4.59 6.34 4.49
C ARG A 339 -3.96 5.02 4.93
N GLU A 340 -4.41 3.88 4.42
CA GLU A 340 -3.84 2.56 4.71
C GLU A 340 -2.36 2.50 4.31
N ARG A 341 -2.01 2.94 3.09
CA ARG A 341 -0.61 3.04 2.65
C ARG A 341 0.23 3.92 3.58
N GLY A 342 -0.28 5.11 3.92
CA GLY A 342 0.40 6.03 4.84
C GLY A 342 0.60 5.44 6.24
N THR A 343 -0.39 4.71 6.76
CA THR A 343 -0.32 4.00 8.02
C THR A 343 0.76 2.94 8.00
N LEU A 344 0.76 2.06 7.00
CA LEU A 344 1.74 0.97 6.87
C LEU A 344 3.18 1.50 6.73
N GLY A 345 3.37 2.64 6.05
CA GLY A 345 4.67 3.31 5.95
C GLY A 345 5.16 3.92 7.27
N SER A 346 4.25 4.36 8.15
CA SER A 346 4.59 5.08 9.39
C SER A 346 4.93 4.18 10.60
N ILE A 347 4.53 2.92 10.59
CA ILE A 347 4.67 1.97 11.71
C ILE A 347 5.67 0.84 11.42
N TRP A 348 6.62 1.09 10.52
CA TRP A 348 7.62 0.13 10.09
C TRP A 348 8.50 -0.32 11.28
N GLY A 349 8.39 -1.60 11.66
CA GLY A 349 9.15 -2.21 12.76
C GLY A 349 8.32 -2.63 13.99
N TYR A 350 7.02 -2.33 14.03
CA TYR A 350 6.13 -2.82 15.09
C TYR A 350 5.47 -4.17 14.71
N GLU A 351 5.30 -5.05 15.70
CA GLU A 351 4.65 -6.37 15.54
C GLU A 351 3.18 -6.21 15.10
N ARG A 352 2.60 -7.27 14.48
CA ARG A 352 1.23 -7.32 13.94
C ARG A 352 0.16 -6.78 14.89
N GLU A 353 0.33 -7.02 16.19
CA GLU A 353 -0.62 -6.64 17.25
C GLU A 353 -0.75 -5.13 17.46
N TRP A 354 0.29 -4.34 17.17
CA TRP A 354 0.24 -2.88 17.19
C TRP A 354 -0.39 -2.29 15.91
N ARG A 355 -0.27 -2.99 14.78
CA ARG A 355 -0.87 -2.56 13.51
C ARG A 355 -2.39 -2.65 13.53
N ASP A 356 -2.90 -3.77 14.04
CA ASP A 356 -4.34 -4.04 14.13
C ASP A 356 -5.02 -3.16 15.19
N THR A 357 -4.31 -2.77 16.26
CA THR A 357 -4.82 -1.84 17.29
C THR A 357 -4.76 -0.38 16.83
N THR A 358 -3.69 0.06 16.17
CA THR A 358 -3.55 1.45 15.66
C THR A 358 -4.60 1.79 14.61
N LEU A 359 -4.93 0.85 13.71
CA LEU A 359 -6.03 1.01 12.75
C LEU A 359 -7.41 1.02 13.43
N GLY A 360 -7.55 0.37 14.59
CA GLY A 360 -8.79 0.37 15.39
C GLY A 360 -9.04 1.64 16.21
N TYR A 361 -8.06 2.52 16.40
CA TYR A 361 -8.22 3.79 17.13
C TYR A 361 -8.76 4.94 16.26
N VAL A 362 -8.52 4.90 14.94
CA VAL A 362 -8.96 5.97 14.04
C VAL A 362 -10.37 5.66 13.52
N LYS A 363 -11.36 6.30 14.13
CA LYS A 363 -12.79 6.14 13.77
C LYS A 363 -13.27 7.13 12.70
N THR A 364 -12.48 8.16 12.42
CA THR A 364 -12.84 9.20 11.45
C THR A 364 -12.57 8.75 10.01
N ALA A 365 -13.46 9.10 9.10
CA ALA A 365 -13.27 8.86 7.68
C ALA A 365 -12.05 9.66 7.15
N PRO A 366 -11.27 9.10 6.20
CA PRO A 366 -10.16 9.80 5.58
C PRO A 366 -10.65 10.95 4.70
N SER A 367 -9.88 12.03 4.67
CA SER A 367 -10.14 13.17 3.80
C SER A 367 -9.89 12.82 2.33
N THR A 368 -10.81 13.22 1.45
CA THR A 368 -10.70 13.07 -0.01
C THR A 368 -9.74 14.07 -0.66
N GLN A 369 -9.11 14.94 0.12
CA GLN A 369 -8.16 15.93 -0.39
C GLN A 369 -6.95 15.27 -1.06
N VAL A 370 -6.64 15.65 -2.31
CA VAL A 370 -5.56 15.03 -3.09
C VAL A 370 -4.17 15.37 -2.53
N ALA A 371 -3.95 16.62 -2.14
CA ALA A 371 -2.71 17.10 -1.53
C ALA A 371 -2.93 18.32 -0.65
N MET A 372 -1.99 18.60 0.24
CA MET A 372 -2.09 19.72 1.17
C MET A 372 -1.85 21.07 0.48
N ILE A 373 -0.92 21.17 -0.47
CA ILE A 373 -0.65 22.45 -1.14
C ILE A 373 -1.84 22.85 -2.01
N ILE A 374 -2.41 24.01 -1.69
CA ILE A 374 -3.54 24.62 -2.41
C ILE A 374 -3.11 25.86 -3.20
N ASP A 375 -1.98 26.46 -2.84
CA ASP A 375 -1.36 27.56 -3.58
C ASP A 375 0.16 27.32 -3.58
N PRO A 376 0.80 27.18 -4.75
CA PRO A 376 0.25 27.31 -6.09
C PRO A 376 -0.77 26.21 -6.47
N PRO A 377 -1.66 26.47 -7.45
CA PRO A 377 -2.76 25.56 -7.79
C PRO A 377 -2.29 24.23 -8.41
N ASP A 378 -1.03 24.16 -8.85
CA ASP A 378 -0.39 22.91 -9.27
C ASP A 378 -0.08 21.97 -8.08
N GLY A 379 -0.30 22.41 -6.84
CA GLY A 379 -0.08 21.62 -5.64
C GLY A 379 1.40 21.31 -5.39
N ARG A 380 2.32 22.15 -5.86
CA ARG A 380 3.78 21.96 -5.76
C ARG A 380 4.43 23.04 -4.91
N ILE A 381 5.51 22.68 -4.23
CA ILE A 381 6.38 23.69 -3.65
C ILE A 381 7.05 24.45 -4.81
N PRO A 382 7.03 25.79 -4.83
CA PRO A 382 7.73 26.57 -5.82
C PRO A 382 9.21 26.22 -5.92
N PRO A 383 9.85 26.41 -7.10
CA PRO A 383 11.28 26.24 -7.24
C PRO A 383 12.05 27.07 -6.20
N MET A 384 13.15 26.50 -5.73
CA MET A 384 14.12 27.23 -4.91
C MET A 384 14.79 28.35 -5.72
N THR A 385 15.27 29.38 -5.04
CA THR A 385 16.10 30.43 -5.66
C THR A 385 17.44 29.85 -6.14
N ASP A 386 18.07 30.50 -7.11
CA ASP A 386 19.38 30.08 -7.63
C ASP A 386 20.43 30.08 -6.50
N GLU A 387 20.37 31.06 -5.60
CA GLU A 387 21.24 31.14 -4.42
C GLU A 387 21.00 29.98 -3.44
N ALA A 388 19.74 29.64 -3.17
CA ALA A 388 19.40 28.51 -2.29
C ALA A 388 19.81 27.16 -2.89
N MET A 389 19.62 27.00 -4.20
CA MET A 389 20.07 25.82 -4.94
C MET A 389 21.59 25.68 -4.88
N ALA A 390 22.33 26.75 -5.18
CA ALA A 390 23.79 26.75 -5.10
C ALA A 390 24.29 26.47 -3.66
N ALA A 391 23.64 27.05 -2.64
CA ALA A 391 23.97 26.79 -1.25
C ALA A 391 23.70 25.32 -0.85
N ARG A 392 22.61 24.73 -1.34
CA ARG A 392 22.27 23.31 -1.12
C ARG A 392 23.27 22.38 -1.79
N GLU A 393 23.66 22.68 -3.03
CA GLU A 393 24.69 21.92 -3.76
C GLU A 393 26.06 22.02 -3.07
N ALA A 394 26.44 23.21 -2.61
CA ALA A 394 27.70 23.42 -1.90
C ALA A 394 27.76 22.70 -0.54
N ARG A 395 26.62 22.54 0.15
CA ARG A 395 26.51 21.75 1.38
C ARG A 395 26.61 20.24 1.12
N GLY A 396 26.42 19.79 -0.12
CA GLY A 396 26.39 18.38 -0.49
C GLY A 396 25.14 17.65 0.01
N ARG A 397 24.97 16.39 -0.42
CA ARG A 397 23.88 15.53 0.08
C ARG A 397 24.18 15.13 1.53
N VAL A 398 23.59 15.82 2.50
CA VAL A 398 23.50 15.33 3.87
C VAL A 398 22.44 14.24 3.88
N ASN A 399 22.81 13.04 4.33
CA ASN A 399 21.92 11.89 4.38
C ASN A 399 20.93 12.05 5.56
N THR A 400 19.76 12.64 5.28
CA THR A 400 18.74 12.94 6.27
C THR A 400 17.88 11.74 6.66
N SER A 401 17.99 10.60 5.97
CA SER A 401 17.25 9.38 6.31
C SER A 401 17.92 8.57 7.42
N GLY A 402 19.13 8.95 7.86
CA GLY A 402 19.91 8.22 8.87
C GLY A 402 20.45 6.86 8.38
N VAL A 403 20.13 6.45 7.15
CA VAL A 403 20.55 5.16 6.59
C VAL A 403 22.02 5.22 6.19
N GLY A 404 22.91 4.74 7.05
CA GLY A 404 24.35 4.67 6.78
C GLY A 404 25.17 5.87 7.26
N MET A 405 24.58 6.81 8.01
CA MET A 405 25.39 7.75 8.79
C MET A 405 25.91 7.07 10.06
N LEU A 406 27.23 7.00 10.18
CA LEU A 406 27.87 6.80 11.47
C LEU A 406 27.80 8.13 12.21
N ALA A 407 26.69 8.41 12.89
CA ALA A 407 26.58 9.62 13.70
C ALA A 407 27.78 9.68 14.67
N ALA A 408 28.58 10.75 14.57
CA ALA A 408 29.75 10.95 15.41
C ALA A 408 29.33 11.27 16.86
N GLY A 409 28.19 11.94 17.01
CA GLY A 409 27.61 12.33 18.29
C GLY A 409 26.10 12.59 18.19
N PRO A 410 25.43 12.82 19.32
CA PRO A 410 23.99 13.06 19.37
C PRO A 410 23.59 14.33 18.60
N GLU A 411 24.48 15.30 18.41
CA GLU A 411 24.22 16.53 17.66
C GLU A 411 23.94 16.29 16.17
N GLU A 412 24.39 15.16 15.63
CA GLU A 412 24.16 14.76 14.23
C GLU A 412 22.85 13.99 14.04
N LEU A 413 22.13 13.69 15.13
CA LEU A 413 20.79 13.11 15.07
C LEU A 413 19.73 14.20 14.84
N SER A 414 18.61 13.80 14.24
CA SER A 414 17.50 14.73 13.98
C SER A 414 16.96 15.32 15.30
N LEU A 415 16.42 16.54 15.22
CA LEU A 415 15.82 17.22 16.37
C LEU A 415 14.68 16.42 17.01
N PHE A 416 13.97 15.64 16.20
CA PHE A 416 12.92 14.74 16.64
C PHE A 416 13.48 13.59 17.50
N VAL A 417 14.53 12.90 17.04
CA VAL A 417 15.19 11.83 17.81
C VAL A 417 15.79 12.38 19.11
N ARG A 418 16.19 13.65 19.11
CA ARG A 418 16.75 14.35 20.27
C ARG A 418 15.67 14.98 21.17
N CYS A 419 14.39 14.81 20.87
CA CYS A 419 13.28 15.35 21.66
C CYS A 419 13.29 16.88 21.79
N ILE A 420 13.82 17.60 20.80
CA ILE A 420 13.94 19.06 20.85
C ILE A 420 12.70 19.73 20.26
N THR A 421 12.41 19.43 18.99
CA THR A 421 11.28 20.04 18.28
C THR A 421 11.01 19.33 16.94
N ARG A 422 9.78 19.42 16.44
CA ARG A 422 9.45 19.14 15.01
C ARG A 422 9.44 20.39 14.13
N GLY A 423 9.59 21.58 14.72
CA GLY A 423 9.53 22.89 14.05
C GLY A 423 8.12 23.25 13.58
N ALA A 424 7.84 24.54 13.39
CA ALA A 424 6.58 24.99 12.77
C ALA A 424 6.74 25.09 11.24
N PRO A 425 5.75 24.68 10.42
CA PRO A 425 4.46 24.07 10.79
C PRO A 425 4.53 22.55 11.05
N GLY A 426 5.72 21.95 11.02
CA GLY A 426 5.99 20.51 11.18
C GLY A 426 5.31 19.83 12.37
N ILE A 427 5.04 20.58 13.44
CA ILE A 427 4.40 20.11 14.68
C ILE A 427 2.94 19.72 14.50
N TYR A 428 2.23 20.36 13.57
CA TYR A 428 0.82 20.09 13.29
C TYR A 428 0.62 19.12 12.13
N MET A 429 1.70 18.75 11.44
CA MET A 429 1.60 17.89 10.26
C MET A 429 0.96 16.54 10.64
N PRO A 430 0.01 16.04 9.82
CA PRO A 430 -0.72 14.82 10.13
C PRO A 430 0.18 13.62 10.40
N GLY A 431 -0.20 12.86 11.42
CA GLY A 431 0.44 11.62 11.81
C GLY A 431 -0.60 10.65 12.37
N ILE A 432 -0.20 9.39 12.54
CA ILE A 432 -1.13 8.33 12.95
C ILE A 432 -1.31 8.19 14.47
N TYR A 433 -0.32 8.61 15.25
CA TYR A 433 -0.35 8.57 16.71
C TYR A 433 0.15 9.90 17.26
N ASN A 434 -0.27 10.20 18.49
CA ASN A 434 0.13 11.38 19.26
C ASN A 434 -0.06 12.69 18.48
N ASN A 435 -1.15 12.75 17.72
CA ASN A 435 -1.46 13.83 16.78
C ASN A 435 -2.52 14.81 17.34
N GLY A 436 -2.78 14.73 18.65
CA GLY A 436 -3.69 15.61 19.37
C GLY A 436 -3.17 17.05 19.42
N VAL A 437 -4.04 17.99 19.11
CA VAL A 437 -3.83 19.44 19.15
C VAL A 437 -4.89 20.03 20.09
N GLN A 438 -4.48 20.38 21.30
CA GLN A 438 -5.35 21.03 22.26
C GLN A 438 -5.28 22.54 22.11
N ILE A 439 -6.43 23.17 21.88
CA ILE A 439 -6.57 24.62 21.87
C ILE A 439 -7.26 25.06 23.17
N VAL A 440 -6.60 25.92 23.92
CA VAL A 440 -7.13 26.55 25.14
C VAL A 440 -7.13 28.05 24.94
N GLN A 441 -8.24 28.72 25.24
CA GLN A 441 -8.38 30.16 25.06
C GLN A 441 -8.55 30.86 26.41
N GLY A 442 -7.88 32.01 26.53
CA GLY A 442 -8.15 32.99 27.57
C GLY A 442 -8.31 34.37 26.94
N PRO A 443 -8.82 35.37 27.68
CA PRO A 443 -8.93 36.72 27.14
C PRO A 443 -7.58 37.23 26.60
N GLY A 444 -7.51 37.54 25.30
CA GLY A 444 -6.32 38.06 24.64
C GLY A 444 -5.22 37.04 24.33
N HIS A 445 -5.44 35.75 24.58
CA HIS A 445 -4.43 34.70 24.37
C HIS A 445 -5.04 33.37 23.92
N VAL A 446 -4.33 32.66 23.05
CA VAL A 446 -4.63 31.29 22.62
C VAL A 446 -3.40 30.44 22.89
N ALA A 447 -3.55 29.35 23.64
CA ALA A 447 -2.52 28.34 23.79
C ALA A 447 -2.85 27.14 22.90
N ILE A 448 -1.89 26.72 22.07
CA ILE A 448 -2.00 25.55 21.21
C ILE A 448 -0.93 24.56 21.64
N GLN A 449 -1.33 23.45 22.25
CA GLN A 449 -0.46 22.36 22.68
C GLN A 449 -0.59 21.19 21.71
N ASN A 450 0.52 20.78 21.11
CA ASN A 450 0.60 19.55 20.34
C ASN A 450 1.12 18.40 21.22
N GLU A 451 0.50 17.23 21.14
CA GLU A 451 0.86 16.08 21.95
C GLU A 451 2.27 15.57 21.64
N MET A 452 2.56 15.28 20.37
CA MET A 452 3.89 14.81 19.95
C MET A 452 4.96 15.88 20.19
N ILE A 453 6.02 15.51 20.93
CA ILE A 453 7.13 16.39 21.35
C ILE A 453 6.67 17.53 22.28
N HIS A 454 5.48 17.41 22.90
CA HIS A 454 5.02 18.26 24.01
C HIS A 454 5.20 19.78 23.76
N GLU A 455 4.99 20.25 22.54
CA GLU A 455 5.17 21.67 22.20
C GLU A 455 3.92 22.51 22.46
N THR A 456 4.02 23.51 23.34
CA THR A 456 2.99 24.56 23.51
C THR A 456 3.43 25.87 22.90
N ARG A 457 2.57 26.46 22.06
CA ARG A 457 2.67 27.84 21.59
C ARG A 457 1.62 28.69 22.30
N VAL A 458 2.06 29.74 22.98
CA VAL A 458 1.18 30.77 23.58
C VAL A 458 1.15 31.97 22.65
N ILE A 459 0.02 32.19 22.01
CA ILE A 459 -0.19 33.22 21.01
C ILE A 459 -1.00 34.35 21.63
N ALA A 460 -0.45 35.56 21.66
CA ALA A 460 -1.23 36.74 22.01
C ALA A 460 -2.18 37.07 20.84
N THR A 461 -3.48 37.26 21.11
CA THR A 461 -4.47 37.71 20.09
C THR A 461 -4.63 39.23 20.06
N GLN A 462 -3.89 39.92 20.92
CA GLN A 462 -3.81 41.36 20.98
C GLN A 462 -2.42 41.83 20.57
N PRO A 463 -2.30 43.00 19.93
CA PRO A 463 -1.00 43.54 19.54
C PRO A 463 -0.06 43.66 20.73
N ARG A 464 1.11 43.04 20.62
CA ARG A 464 2.24 43.22 21.53
C ARG A 464 3.50 43.54 20.71
N PRO A 465 4.49 44.22 21.30
CA PRO A 465 5.78 44.37 20.64
C PRO A 465 6.36 43.01 20.23
N ALA A 466 6.85 42.91 19.00
CA ALA A 466 7.63 41.76 18.55
C ALA A 466 8.92 41.64 19.37
N LEU A 467 9.50 40.44 19.39
CA LEU A 467 10.85 40.26 19.91
C LEU A 467 11.84 41.18 19.17
N GLY A 468 12.89 41.61 19.86
CA GLY A 468 13.96 42.39 19.23
C GLY A 468 14.68 41.52 18.19
N SER A 469 15.20 42.14 17.13
CA SER A 469 15.81 41.45 15.97
C SER A 469 16.98 40.50 16.29
N ASN A 470 17.56 40.59 17.49
CA ASN A 470 18.65 39.74 17.96
C ASN A 470 18.18 38.51 18.75
N LEU A 471 16.88 38.38 18.98
CA LEU A 471 16.27 37.25 19.68
C LEU A 471 15.60 36.35 18.64
N SER A 472 15.99 35.09 18.62
CA SER A 472 15.36 34.06 17.80
C SER A 472 15.06 32.82 18.62
N SER A 473 14.05 32.06 18.20
CA SER A 473 13.58 30.86 18.90
C SER A 473 13.36 29.70 17.92
N TRP A 474 13.20 28.48 18.44
CA TRP A 474 12.90 27.30 17.63
C TRP A 474 11.55 27.38 16.94
N LEU A 475 10.55 27.98 17.60
CA LEU A 475 9.17 28.12 17.12
C LEU A 475 8.79 29.57 16.77
N GLY A 476 9.80 30.43 16.63
CA GLY A 476 9.64 31.86 16.34
C GLY A 476 8.96 32.66 17.45
N ASP A 477 8.46 33.84 17.07
CA ASP A 477 7.65 34.76 17.86
C ASP A 477 6.23 34.84 17.25
N PRO A 478 5.26 34.06 17.76
CA PRO A 478 3.90 34.04 17.19
C PRO A 478 3.07 35.24 17.65
N GLN A 479 2.48 35.94 16.69
CA GLN A 479 1.58 37.08 16.89
C GLN A 479 0.23 36.76 16.25
N GLY A 480 -0.83 36.76 17.05
CA GLY A 480 -2.17 36.39 16.60
C GLY A 480 -3.11 37.59 16.50
N HIS A 481 -4.08 37.49 15.60
CA HIS A 481 -5.25 38.36 15.54
C HIS A 481 -6.46 37.63 14.94
N TRP A 482 -7.65 38.20 15.10
CA TRP A 482 -8.88 37.65 14.56
C TRP A 482 -9.27 38.35 13.25
N GLU A 483 -9.51 37.58 12.19
CA GLU A 483 -10.13 38.03 10.94
C GLU A 483 -11.50 37.38 10.81
N GLY A 484 -12.54 38.09 11.25
CA GLY A 484 -13.87 37.49 11.38
C GLY A 484 -13.84 36.33 12.39
N ASP A 485 -14.02 35.12 11.90
CA ASP A 485 -14.04 33.89 12.71
C ASP A 485 -12.76 33.05 12.61
N THR A 486 -11.75 33.57 11.91
CA THR A 486 -10.45 32.91 11.73
C THR A 486 -9.41 33.50 12.67
N LEU A 487 -8.70 32.64 13.41
CA LEU A 487 -7.47 33.02 14.10
C LEU A 487 -6.33 33.01 13.08
N VAL A 488 -5.73 34.18 12.86
CA VAL A 488 -4.55 34.33 12.00
C VAL A 488 -3.33 34.53 12.88
N ILE A 489 -2.27 33.78 12.62
CA ILE A 489 -1.03 33.81 13.38
C ILE A 489 0.12 34.08 12.41
N GLU A 490 0.80 35.20 12.59
CA GLU A 490 2.07 35.46 11.90
C GLU A 490 3.23 35.14 12.84
N THR A 491 4.16 34.31 12.39
CA THR A 491 5.33 33.91 13.16
C THR A 491 6.60 34.27 12.39
N THR A 492 7.49 34.97 13.08
CA THR A 492 8.82 35.40 12.59
C THR A 492 9.90 35.02 13.62
N HIS A 493 11.14 35.50 13.48
CA HIS A 493 12.22 35.29 14.47
C HIS A 493 12.58 33.81 14.69
N PHE A 494 12.51 32.99 13.65
CA PHE A 494 13.02 31.62 13.69
C PHE A 494 14.54 31.62 13.80
N ASN A 495 15.10 30.66 14.54
CA ASN A 495 16.56 30.53 14.68
C ASN A 495 17.24 29.79 13.53
N GLY A 496 16.48 29.34 12.51
CA GLY A 496 16.98 28.60 11.34
C GLY A 496 17.45 27.16 11.62
N ARG A 497 17.31 26.67 12.87
CA ARG A 497 17.85 25.36 13.28
C ARG A 497 16.87 24.21 13.14
N ALA A 498 15.57 24.48 13.01
CA ALA A 498 14.51 23.50 12.71
C ALA A 498 13.84 23.81 11.36
N PRO A 499 14.58 23.74 10.24
CA PRO A 499 14.06 24.14 8.95
C PRO A 499 12.95 23.21 8.48
N TYR A 500 11.78 23.75 8.11
CA TYR A 500 10.73 22.98 7.44
C TYR A 500 10.94 23.06 5.94
N ARG A 501 11.13 21.91 5.28
CA ARG A 501 11.41 21.82 3.83
C ARG A 501 12.57 22.70 3.35
N GLY A 502 13.53 22.97 4.23
CA GLY A 502 14.72 23.77 3.93
C GLY A 502 14.57 25.27 4.16
N SER A 503 13.50 25.72 4.84
CA SER A 503 13.35 27.12 5.25
C SER A 503 14.56 27.65 6.03
N SER A 504 14.80 28.96 5.95
CA SER A 504 15.84 29.67 6.69
C SER A 504 15.29 30.38 7.94
N GLU A 505 16.16 31.10 8.65
CA GLU A 505 15.81 32.05 9.70
C GLU A 505 14.93 33.22 9.22
N ASN A 506 14.90 33.49 7.91
CA ASN A 506 14.11 34.58 7.31
C ASN A 506 12.66 34.18 7.01
N LEU A 507 12.24 32.97 7.39
CA LEU A 507 10.87 32.52 7.23
C LEU A 507 9.88 33.43 7.95
N THR A 508 8.86 33.86 7.23
CA THR A 508 7.59 34.34 7.79
C THR A 508 6.54 33.26 7.57
N LEU A 509 6.05 32.67 8.65
CA LEU A 509 5.00 31.65 8.64
C LEU A 509 3.68 32.33 8.98
N THR A 510 2.69 32.23 8.11
CA THR A 510 1.32 32.67 8.39
C THR A 510 0.42 31.46 8.54
N GLU A 511 -0.18 31.27 9.70
CA GLU A 511 -1.12 30.18 9.98
C GLU A 511 -2.54 30.72 10.13
N ARG A 512 -3.53 29.96 9.68
CA ARG A 512 -4.94 30.29 9.81
C ARG A 512 -5.69 29.10 10.37
N PHE A 513 -6.37 29.30 11.49
CA PHE A 513 -7.25 28.31 12.11
C PHE A 513 -8.69 28.79 11.99
N THR A 514 -9.51 28.04 11.25
CA THR A 514 -10.92 28.38 11.01
C THR A 514 -11.80 27.21 11.36
N ARG A 515 -12.72 27.39 12.30
CA ARG A 515 -13.70 26.35 12.63
C ARG A 515 -14.82 26.37 11.59
N VAL A 516 -14.91 25.32 10.80
CA VAL A 516 -15.84 25.24 9.65
C VAL A 516 -17.07 24.39 9.93
N SER A 517 -17.06 23.63 11.03
CA SER A 517 -18.25 22.96 11.58
C SER A 517 -18.11 22.73 13.10
N ASP A 518 -19.12 22.13 13.72
CA ASP A 518 -19.04 21.72 15.13
C ASP A 518 -17.87 20.76 15.40
N THR A 519 -17.48 19.97 14.40
CA THR A 519 -16.51 18.88 14.51
C THR A 519 -15.26 19.05 13.63
N VAL A 520 -15.15 20.12 12.85
CA VAL A 520 -14.04 20.31 11.90
C VAL A 520 -13.37 21.68 12.06
N LEU A 521 -12.05 21.65 12.22
CA LEU A 521 -11.16 22.80 12.22
C LEU A 521 -10.27 22.75 10.98
N GLU A 522 -10.36 23.76 10.11
CA GLU A 522 -9.45 23.91 8.99
C GLU A 522 -8.18 24.64 9.43
N TYR A 523 -7.04 24.06 9.11
CA TYR A 523 -5.72 24.64 9.33
C TYR A 523 -5.05 24.92 7.99
N GLN A 524 -4.68 26.18 7.77
CA GLN A 524 -3.88 26.61 6.63
C GLN A 524 -2.56 27.17 7.12
N PHE A 525 -1.49 26.97 6.35
CA PHE A 525 -0.20 27.55 6.62
C PHE A 525 0.46 28.02 5.33
N THR A 526 0.91 29.28 5.33
CA THR A 526 1.64 29.90 4.23
C THR A 526 3.09 30.09 4.64
N MET A 527 3.99 29.55 3.83
CA MET A 527 5.43 29.64 3.99
C MET A 527 5.95 30.73 3.06
N ASN A 528 6.42 31.83 3.64
CA ASN A 528 7.07 32.92 2.91
C ASN A 528 8.53 33.03 3.34
N ASP A 529 9.43 32.48 2.54
CA ASP A 529 10.87 32.65 2.70
C ASP A 529 11.51 32.97 1.35
N PRO A 530 11.69 34.26 1.02
CA PRO A 530 12.24 34.68 -0.26
C PRO A 530 13.73 34.35 -0.43
N SER A 531 14.41 33.94 0.64
CA SER A 531 15.79 33.45 0.54
C SER A 531 15.86 32.00 0.05
N ILE A 532 14.76 31.26 0.17
CA ILE A 532 14.68 29.84 -0.19
C ILE A 532 13.81 29.61 -1.43
N TRP A 533 12.61 30.16 -1.49
CA TRP A 533 11.64 29.91 -2.58
C TRP A 533 11.40 31.15 -3.43
N THR A 534 11.13 30.93 -4.72
CA THR A 534 10.83 31.99 -5.69
C THR A 534 9.51 32.73 -5.43
N ARG A 535 8.59 32.13 -4.68
CA ARG A 535 7.34 32.73 -4.21
C ARG A 535 6.83 32.00 -2.95
N PRO A 536 5.93 32.62 -2.16
CA PRO A 536 5.26 31.92 -1.07
C PRO A 536 4.43 30.73 -1.57
N TRP A 537 4.12 29.81 -0.66
CA TRP A 537 3.22 28.70 -0.92
C TRP A 537 2.40 28.36 0.31
N THR A 538 1.20 27.82 0.11
CA THR A 538 0.19 27.56 1.14
C THR A 538 -0.24 26.11 1.13
N GLY A 539 -0.14 25.46 2.29
CA GLY A 539 -0.73 24.16 2.58
C GLY A 539 -2.01 24.29 3.41
N MET A 540 -2.92 23.34 3.26
CA MET A 540 -4.15 23.23 4.03
C MET A 540 -4.46 21.76 4.34
N PHE A 541 -5.00 21.50 5.52
CA PHE A 541 -5.72 20.27 5.82
C PHE A 541 -6.72 20.53 6.95
N ARG A 542 -7.61 19.56 7.19
CA ARG A 542 -8.63 19.64 8.23
C ARG A 542 -8.25 18.75 9.41
N MET A 543 -8.63 19.21 10.59
CA MET A 543 -8.54 18.49 11.85
C MET A 543 -9.95 18.21 12.35
N ASP A 544 -10.09 17.08 13.02
CA ASP A 544 -11.36 16.57 13.51
C ASP A 544 -11.42 16.72 15.02
N LYS A 545 -12.56 17.20 15.53
CA LYS A 545 -12.83 17.27 16.97
C LYS A 545 -12.98 15.86 17.52
N ASP A 546 -12.24 15.54 18.57
CA ASP A 546 -12.46 14.29 19.29
C ASP A 546 -13.25 14.55 20.58
N ASP A 547 -14.53 14.15 20.56
CA ASP A 547 -15.47 14.31 21.67
C ASP A 547 -15.67 13.00 22.47
N GLU A 548 -14.97 11.92 22.12
CA GLU A 548 -15.26 10.56 22.62
C GLU A 548 -14.32 10.05 23.74
N GLN A 549 -13.45 10.91 24.30
CA GLN A 549 -12.47 10.68 25.40
C GLN A 549 -10.99 10.90 25.03
N TYR A 550 -10.66 11.63 23.96
CA TYR A 550 -9.26 11.98 23.72
C TYR A 550 -8.75 12.98 24.77
N GLU A 551 -7.93 12.48 25.68
CA GLU A 551 -7.18 13.29 26.63
C GLU A 551 -5.75 13.44 26.11
N LEU A 552 -5.24 14.66 26.10
CA LEU A 552 -3.84 14.88 25.80
C LEU A 552 -2.99 14.28 26.92
N VAL A 553 -2.29 13.19 26.63
CA VAL A 553 -1.39 12.52 27.57
C VAL A 553 0.04 13.03 27.42
N GLU A 554 0.86 12.77 28.43
CA GLU A 554 2.28 13.12 28.39
C GLU A 554 3.01 12.35 27.28
N TYR A 555 3.67 13.08 26.37
CA TYR A 555 4.63 12.51 25.44
C TYR A 555 6.02 12.49 26.10
N ALA A 556 6.34 11.43 26.84
CA ALA A 556 7.62 11.28 27.54
C ALA A 556 8.77 10.92 26.55
N CYS A 557 9.19 11.88 25.71
CA CYS A 557 10.06 11.61 24.56
C CYS A 557 11.43 11.04 24.95
N HIS A 558 12.00 11.43 26.09
CA HIS A 558 13.32 10.95 26.52
C HIS A 558 13.22 9.60 27.24
N GLU A 559 12.13 9.36 27.93
CA GLU A 559 11.84 8.15 28.70
C GLU A 559 11.66 6.96 27.76
N GLY A 560 12.65 6.05 27.73
CA GLY A 560 12.62 4.89 26.85
C GLY A 560 13.13 5.15 25.42
N ASN A 561 13.74 6.31 25.15
CA ASN A 561 14.42 6.58 23.87
C ASN A 561 15.75 5.84 23.76
N TYR A 562 15.68 4.52 23.62
CA TYR A 562 16.83 3.66 23.35
C TYR A 562 17.38 3.86 21.93
N GLY A 563 16.59 4.45 21.03
CA GLY A 563 16.97 4.71 19.64
C GLY A 563 18.26 5.51 19.53
N MET A 564 18.39 6.61 20.28
CA MET A 564 19.60 7.43 20.29
C MET A 564 20.85 6.63 20.73
N THR A 565 20.76 5.88 21.84
CA THR A 565 21.86 5.04 22.32
C THR A 565 22.20 3.93 21.32
N ASN A 566 21.19 3.29 20.72
CA ASN A 566 21.37 2.21 19.76
C ASN A 566 22.02 2.70 18.45
N ILE A 567 21.60 3.85 17.93
CA ILE A 567 22.19 4.46 16.74
C ILE A 567 23.68 4.78 16.98
N LEU A 568 23.99 5.45 18.10
CA LEU A 568 25.38 5.83 18.42
C LEU A 568 26.27 4.61 18.69
N SER A 569 25.76 3.61 19.42
CA SER A 569 26.50 2.38 19.70
C SER A 569 26.76 1.55 18.43
N GLY A 570 25.76 1.46 17.53
CA GLY A 570 25.91 0.87 16.20
C GLY A 570 26.95 1.63 15.36
N ALA A 571 26.96 2.96 15.42
CA ALA A 571 27.97 3.77 14.75
C ALA A 571 29.39 3.44 15.24
N ARG A 572 29.61 3.36 16.57
CA ARG A 572 30.90 2.97 17.16
C ARG A 572 31.31 1.54 16.79
N ALA A 573 30.34 0.63 16.65
CA ALA A 573 30.62 -0.75 16.26
C ALA A 573 31.14 -0.85 14.81
N ASN A 574 30.53 -0.11 13.89
CA ASN A 574 30.95 -0.06 12.50
C ASN A 574 32.35 0.55 12.32
N GLU A 575 32.69 1.59 13.07
CA GLU A 575 34.05 2.15 13.05
C GLU A 575 35.11 1.13 13.50
N ARG A 576 34.86 0.41 14.61
CA ARG A 576 35.76 -0.66 15.06
C ARG A 576 35.92 -1.75 14.02
N ALA A 577 34.84 -2.14 13.34
CA ALA A 577 34.89 -3.11 12.25
C ALA A 577 35.74 -2.58 11.07
N ALA A 578 35.57 -1.32 10.69
CA ALA A 578 36.35 -0.69 9.61
C ALA A 578 37.85 -0.56 9.96
N GLU A 579 38.19 -0.25 11.21
CA GLU A 579 39.58 -0.22 11.70
C GLU A 579 40.21 -1.62 11.68
N SER A 580 39.46 -2.66 12.05
CA SER A 580 39.95 -4.05 12.02
C SER A 580 40.12 -4.63 10.61
N SER A 581 39.56 -3.97 9.60
CA SER A 581 39.60 -4.38 8.18
C SER A 581 40.70 -3.67 7.38
N ARG A 582 41.43 -2.74 8.00
CA ARG A 582 42.59 -2.03 7.44
C ARG A 582 43.88 -2.61 8.00
#